data_AF-A0A957RNF9-F1
#
_entry.id   AF-A0A957RNF9-F1
#
_cell.length_a   1.000
_cell.length_b   1.000
_cell.length_c   1.000
_cell.angle_alpha   90.00
_cell.angle_beta   90.00
_cell.angle_gamma   90.00
#
_symmetry.space_group_name_H-M   'P 1'
#
loop_
_entity.id
_entity.type
_entity.pdbx_description
1 polymer ?
#
loop_
_entity_poly.entity_id
_entity_poly.type
_entity_poly.pdbx_seq_one_letter_code
_entity_poly.pdbx_strand_id
1 'polypeptide(L)'
;YDWAPTAEGIEVALHWQVQEKPAANYTTTVQLFDASGDKLAQDDRPPGGDFYPTSLWKPGETLVDRRLLTLSEGTPVRMLVGMYSGPDATLLAPPLEIDIEPAGVE
;
A
#
# COMPACT_ATOMS: atom_id res chain seq x y z
N TYR A 1 8.79 -4.86 -0.52
CA TYR A 1 8.16 -3.82 0.32
C TYR A 1 8.94 -3.75 1.61
N ASP A 2 8.87 -2.64 2.31
CA ASP A 2 9.44 -2.43 3.64
C ASP A 2 8.40 -1.66 4.48
N TRP A 3 8.41 -1.84 5.79
CA TRP A 3 7.52 -1.09 6.68
C TRP A 3 8.18 -0.87 8.04
N ALA A 4 7.84 0.24 8.67
CA ALA A 4 8.32 0.59 10.01
C ALA A 4 7.23 1.30 10.81
N PRO A 5 7.06 0.96 12.10
CA PRO A 5 6.19 1.73 12.98
C PRO A 5 6.79 3.13 13.22
N THR A 6 5.92 4.13 13.35
CA THR A 6 6.27 5.51 13.67
C THR A 6 5.48 5.98 14.89
N ALA A 7 5.77 7.18 15.40
CA ALA A 7 5.01 7.76 16.52
C ALA A 7 3.53 8.02 16.16
N GLU A 8 3.22 8.21 14.88
CA GLU A 8 1.91 8.60 14.38
C GLU A 8 1.18 7.45 13.66
N GLY A 9 1.87 6.34 13.37
CA GLY A 9 1.28 5.23 12.63
C GLY A 9 2.30 4.26 12.05
N ILE A 10 2.14 3.88 10.78
CA ILE A 10 3.07 2.99 10.06
C ILE A 10 3.53 3.66 8.77
N GLU A 11 4.85 3.72 8.56
CA GLU A 11 5.44 4.05 7.27
C GLU A 11 5.64 2.77 6.45
N VAL A 12 5.26 2.80 5.18
CA VAL A 12 5.35 1.68 4.24
C VAL A 12 6.05 2.15 2.97
N ALA A 13 7.09 1.43 2.56
CA ALA A 13 7.79 1.64 1.30
C ALA A 13 7.51 0.46 0.35
N LEU A 14 6.64 0.71 -0.62
CA LEU A 14 6.31 -0.24 -1.68
C LEU A 14 7.28 -0.06 -2.85
N HIS A 15 7.82 -1.17 -3.33
CA HIS A 15 8.77 -1.18 -4.44
C HIS A 15 8.07 -1.82 -5.63
N TRP A 16 7.75 -1.00 -6.62
CA TRP A 16 7.05 -1.41 -7.83
C TRP A 16 8.05 -1.65 -8.94
N GLN A 17 8.09 -2.88 -9.46
CA GLN A 17 8.84 -3.20 -10.68
C GLN A 17 7.87 -3.33 -11.84
N VAL A 18 8.10 -2.55 -12.89
CA VAL A 18 7.24 -2.50 -14.05
C VAL A 18 7.67 -3.58 -15.02
N GLN A 19 6.94 -4.70 -15.04
CA GLN A 19 7.25 -5.81 -15.94
C GLN A 19 6.77 -5.51 -17.38
N GLU A 20 5.59 -4.92 -17.49
CA GLU A 20 4.92 -4.58 -18.74
C GLU A 20 4.33 -3.18 -18.64
N LYS A 21 4.14 -2.51 -19.79
CA LYS A 21 3.58 -1.17 -19.80
C LYS A 21 2.14 -1.19 -19.24
N PRO A 22 1.84 -0.41 -18.19
CA PRO A 22 0.48 -0.30 -17.65
C PRO A 22 -0.51 0.14 -18.70
N ALA A 23 -1.63 -0.59 -18.81
CA ALA A 23 -2.69 -0.29 -19.78
C ALA A 23 -3.56 0.91 -19.35
N ALA A 24 -3.53 1.26 -18.06
CA ALA A 24 -4.32 2.33 -17.47
C ALA A 24 -3.62 2.95 -16.26
N ASN A 25 -4.26 3.98 -15.70
CA ASN A 25 -3.88 4.52 -14.40
C ASN A 25 -4.45 3.63 -13.30
N TYR A 26 -3.55 3.08 -12.50
CA TYR A 26 -3.82 2.25 -11.35
C TYR A 26 -3.68 3.01 -10.04
N THR A 27 -4.46 2.58 -9.05
CA THR A 27 -4.40 3.06 -7.68
C THR A 27 -3.86 1.94 -6.81
N THR A 28 -2.93 2.27 -5.93
CA THR A 28 -2.46 1.36 -4.90
C THR A 28 -3.23 1.65 -3.63
N THR A 29 -3.72 0.58 -3.00
CA THR A 29 -4.42 0.60 -1.72
C THR A 29 -3.51 -0.01 -0.66
N VAL A 30 -3.37 0.67 0.47
CA VAL A 30 -2.77 0.12 1.69
C VAL A 30 -3.79 0.25 2.80
N GLN A 31 -4.09 -0.85 3.48
CA GLN A 31 -5.08 -0.91 4.54
C GLN A 31 -4.46 -1.58 5.77
N LEU A 32 -4.77 -1.05 6.95
CA LEU A 32 -4.34 -1.60 8.23
C LEU A 32 -5.57 -2.10 9.00
N PHE A 33 -5.43 -3.27 9.60
CA PHE A 33 -6.48 -3.92 10.37
C PHE A 33 -5.98 -4.31 11.77
N ASP A 34 -6.88 -4.25 12.74
CA ASP A 34 -6.65 -4.73 14.11
C ASP A 34 -6.91 -6.25 14.23
N ALA A 35 -6.69 -6.79 15.43
CA ALA A 35 -6.93 -8.20 15.73
C ALA A 35 -8.41 -8.62 15.63
N SER A 36 -9.34 -7.67 15.71
CA SER A 36 -10.78 -7.90 15.54
C SER A 36 -11.19 -7.93 14.06
N GLY A 37 -10.29 -7.57 13.14
CA GLY A 37 -10.54 -7.43 11.71
C GLY A 37 -11.15 -6.08 11.32
N ASP A 38 -11.17 -5.11 12.24
CA ASP A 38 -11.63 -3.75 12.03
C ASP A 38 -10.54 -2.92 11.34
N LYS A 39 -10.95 -2.02 10.45
CA LYS A 39 -10.02 -1.27 9.61
C LYS A 39 -9.58 0.00 10.35
N LEU A 40 -8.32 0.04 10.74
CA LEU A 40 -7.74 1.15 11.51
C LEU A 40 -7.35 2.33 10.62
N ALA A 41 -6.79 2.06 9.45
CA ALA A 41 -6.38 3.09 8.50
C ALA A 41 -6.38 2.56 7.06
N GLN A 42 -6.50 3.47 6.11
CA GLN A 42 -6.46 3.17 4.68
C GLN A 42 -5.86 4.35 3.91
N ASP A 43 -5.04 4.05 2.91
CA ASP A 43 -4.47 5.02 1.97
C ASP A 43 -4.60 4.50 0.53
N ASP A 44 -5.41 5.19 -0.28
CA ASP A 44 -5.61 4.87 -1.70
C ASP A 44 -5.11 6.02 -2.56
N ARG A 45 -3.97 5.83 -3.20
CA ARG A 45 -3.32 6.84 -4.03
C ARG A 45 -2.56 6.22 -5.19
N PRO A 46 -2.30 6.98 -6.27
CA PRO A 46 -1.42 6.54 -7.34
C PRO A 46 0.00 6.30 -6.81
N PRO A 47 0.66 5.18 -7.15
CA PRO A 47 1.99 4.84 -6.61
C PRO A 47 3.14 5.74 -7.09
N GLY A 48 2.90 6.61 -8.08
CA GLY A 48 3.84 7.65 -8.51
C GLY A 48 3.43 9.06 -8.06
N GLY A 49 2.44 9.17 -7.16
CA GLY A 49 1.77 10.43 -6.82
C GLY A 49 0.99 11.02 -7.99
N ASP A 50 0.53 12.26 -7.82
CA ASP A 50 -0.31 12.97 -8.81
C ASP A 50 0.42 13.32 -10.11
N PHE A 51 1.75 13.39 -10.08
CA PHE A 51 2.56 13.88 -11.20
C PHE A 51 3.17 12.79 -12.08
N TYR A 52 3.12 11.52 -11.65
CA TYR A 52 3.69 10.41 -12.40
C TYR A 52 2.76 9.20 -12.47
N PRO A 53 1.66 9.31 -13.25
CA PRO A 53 0.68 8.24 -13.38
C PRO A 53 1.29 6.98 -13.99
N THR A 54 0.74 5.83 -13.60
CA THR A 54 1.22 4.50 -14.00
C THR A 54 1.20 4.27 -15.51
N SER A 55 0.31 4.91 -16.27
CA SER A 55 0.31 4.85 -17.74
C SER A 55 1.59 5.39 -18.41
N LEU A 56 2.36 6.22 -17.71
CA LEU A 56 3.65 6.75 -18.19
C LEU A 56 4.83 5.81 -17.89
N TRP A 57 4.63 4.82 -17.03
CA TRP A 57 5.67 3.90 -16.63
C TRP A 57 6.12 3.03 -17.81
N LYS A 58 7.41 2.75 -17.87
CA LYS A 58 8.08 1.94 -18.87
C LYS A 58 8.49 0.61 -18.27
N PRO A 59 8.45 -0.46 -19.07
CA PRO A 59 8.96 -1.76 -18.64
C PRO A 59 10.44 -1.65 -18.22
N GLY A 60 10.79 -2.31 -17.11
CA GLY A 60 12.09 -2.26 -16.48
C GLY A 60 12.28 -1.14 -15.45
N GLU A 61 11.34 -0.19 -15.36
CA GLU A 61 11.41 0.85 -14.32
C GLU A 61 11.11 0.27 -12.93
N THR A 62 11.77 0.83 -11.92
CA THR A 62 11.49 0.55 -10.51
C THR A 62 11.14 1.85 -9.81
N LEU A 63 9.99 1.87 -9.14
CA LEU A 63 9.50 3.03 -8.41
C LEU A 63 9.34 2.67 -6.94
N VAL A 64 9.66 3.63 -6.07
CA VAL A 64 9.44 3.51 -4.63
C VAL A 64 8.29 4.42 -4.26
N ASP A 65 7.23 3.82 -3.75
CA ASP A 65 6.02 4.47 -3.28
C ASP A 65 6.02 4.44 -1.75
N ARG A 66 6.20 5.62 -1.14
CA ARG A 66 6.27 5.77 0.32
C ARG A 66 4.96 6.30 0.85
N ARG A 67 4.42 5.62 1.86
CA ARG A 67 3.13 5.94 2.45
C ARG A 67 3.24 5.97 3.95
N LEU A 68 2.65 7.00 4.56
CA LEU A 68 2.46 7.06 6.00
C LEU A 68 0.97 6.87 6.27
N LEU A 69 0.63 5.77 6.94
CA LEU A 69 -0.72 5.51 7.40
C LEU A 69 -0.80 5.94 8.86
N THR A 70 -1.38 7.12 9.08
CA THR A 70 -1.63 7.64 10.42
C THR A 70 -2.72 6.82 11.09
N LEU A 71 -2.46 6.39 12.32
CA LEU A 71 -3.39 5.62 13.14
C LEU A 71 -4.00 6.52 14.20
N SER A 72 -5.34 6.54 14.26
CA SER A 72 -6.06 7.31 15.29
C SER A 72 -6.13 6.55 16.61
N GLU A 73 -6.38 5.24 16.56
CA GLU A 73 -6.42 4.33 17.69
C GLU A 73 -6.17 2.88 17.23
N GLY A 74 -5.94 1.98 18.19
CA GLY A 74 -5.75 0.55 17.92
C GLY A 74 -4.31 0.16 17.62
N THR A 75 -4.06 -1.15 17.59
CA THR A 75 -2.77 -1.73 17.20
C THR A 75 -2.99 -2.55 15.94
N PRO A 76 -2.38 -2.17 14.81
CA PRO A 76 -2.51 -2.93 13.59
C PRO A 76 -1.75 -4.24 13.73
N VAL A 77 -2.40 -5.33 13.39
CA VAL A 77 -1.78 -6.67 13.34
C VAL A 77 -1.70 -7.20 11.91
N ARG A 78 -2.37 -6.52 10.97
CA ARG A 78 -2.41 -6.94 9.58
C ARG A 78 -2.43 -5.74 8.65
N MET A 79 -1.67 -5.85 7.57
CA MET A 79 -1.64 -4.91 6.47
C MET A 79 -2.06 -5.61 5.18
N LEU A 80 -2.90 -4.94 4.39
CA LEU A 80 -3.30 -5.37 3.07
C LEU A 80 -2.80 -4.36 2.06
N VAL A 81 -2.03 -4.82 1.08
CA VAL A 81 -1.50 -4.00 -0.01
C VAL A 81 -2.03 -4.54 -1.33
N GLY A 82 -2.66 -3.69 -2.12
CA GLY A 82 -3.23 -4.08 -3.40
C GLY A 82 -3.04 -3.01 -4.46
N MET A 83 -3.26 -3.41 -5.71
CA MET A 83 -3.32 -2.49 -6.83
C MET A 83 -4.62 -2.76 -7.60
N TYR A 84 -5.37 -1.71 -7.89
CA TYR A 84 -6.63 -1.81 -8.61
C TYR A 84 -6.74 -0.76 -9.71
N SER A 85 -7.69 -0.99 -10.62
CA SER A 85 -8.00 -0.08 -11.72
C SER A 85 -9.47 0.28 -11.77
N GLY A 86 -9.77 1.49 -12.27
CA GLY A 86 -11.12 1.96 -12.52
C GLY A 86 -11.92 2.32 -11.25
N PRO A 87 -13.16 2.83 -11.44
CA PRO A 87 -14.03 3.23 -10.35
C PRO A 87 -14.57 2.04 -9.54
N ASP A 88 -14.64 0.86 -10.16
CA ASP A 88 -15.12 -0.38 -9.53
C ASP A 88 -14.07 -1.05 -8.63
N ALA A 89 -12.91 -0.42 -8.45
CA ALA A 89 -11.78 -0.96 -7.69
C ALA A 89 -11.41 -2.40 -8.09
N THR A 90 -11.39 -2.69 -9.39
CA THR A 90 -11.03 -4.02 -9.90
C THR A 90 -9.57 -4.29 -9.59
N LEU A 91 -9.33 -5.21 -8.66
CA LEU A 91 -7.99 -5.64 -8.28
C LEU A 91 -7.29 -6.30 -9.47
N LEU A 92 -6.04 -5.87 -9.71
CA LEU A 92 -5.20 -6.41 -10.78
C LEU A 92 -4.63 -7.79 -10.43
N ALA A 93 -4.52 -8.06 -9.13
CA ALA A 93 -4.04 -9.30 -8.56
C ALA A 93 -4.64 -9.46 -7.15
N PRO A 94 -4.61 -10.68 -6.58
CA PRO A 94 -4.90 -10.87 -5.17
C PRO A 94 -4.06 -9.91 -4.33
N PRO A 95 -4.65 -9.23 -3.34
CA PRO A 95 -3.89 -8.31 -2.52
C PRO A 95 -2.89 -9.08 -1.67
N LEU A 96 -1.74 -8.45 -1.43
CA LEU A 96 -0.73 -8.97 -0.54
C LEU A 96 -1.16 -8.69 0.90
N GLU A 97 -1.23 -9.74 1.71
CA GLU A 97 -1.56 -9.67 3.12
C GLU A 97 -0.28 -9.89 3.92
N ILE A 98 0.04 -8.93 4.79
CA ILE A 98 1.28 -8.87 5.57
C ILE A 98 0.87 -8.87 7.03
N ASP A 99 1.39 -9.81 7.80
CA ASP A 99 1.24 -9.80 9.26
C ASP A 99 2.16 -8.72 9.83
N ILE A 100 1.60 -7.84 10.65
CA ILE A 100 2.36 -6.84 11.39
C ILE A 100 2.58 -7.45 12.77
N GLU A 101 3.78 -7.97 12.97
CA GLU A 101 4.18 -8.40 14.30
C GLU A 101 4.16 -7.17 15.21
N PRO A 102 3.41 -7.19 16.33
CA PRO A 102 3.47 -6.10 17.28
C PRO A 102 4.93 -5.98 17.72
N ALA A 103 5.52 -4.80 17.54
CA ALA A 103 6.89 -4.52 17.95
C ALA A 103 7.05 -5.07 19.38
N GLY A 104 7.89 -6.09 19.51
CA GLY A 104 7.94 -6.95 20.68
C GLY A 104 7.95 -6.12 21.96
N VAL A 105 6.98 -6.41 22.83
CA VAL A 105 7.12 -6.10 24.24
C VAL A 105 8.12 -7.12 24.78
N GLU A 106 9.42 -6.86 24.62
CA GLU A 106 10.46 -7.49 25.44
C GLU A 106 10.54 -6.80 26.80
#